data_AF-A0A4P5UBT9-F1
#
_entry.id   AF-A0A4P5UBT9-F1
#
_cell.length_a   1.000
_cell.length_b   1.000
_cell.length_c   1.000
_cell.angle_alpha   90.00
_cell.angle_beta   90.00
_cell.angle_gamma   90.00
#
_symmetry.space_group_name_H-M   'P 1'
#
loop_
_entity.id
_entity.type
_entity.pdbx_description
1 polymer ?
#
loop_
_entity_poly.entity_id
_entity_poly.type
_entity_poly.pdbx_seq_one_letter_code
_entity_poly.pdbx_strand_id
1 'polypeptide(L)' 'MRAISGELVLLQPPRPTHWGGYRLKPDNWQFWQGRKSRLHDRPRYRLAAAGSDPGWVLERLAP' A
#
# COMPACT_ATOMS: atom_id res chain seq x y z
N MET A 1 38.12 -28.71 -18.44
CA MET A 1 37.51 -27.69 -17.57
C MET A 1 36.00 -27.83 -17.72
N ARG A 2 35.32 -28.56 -16.82
CA ARG A 2 33.87 -28.81 -16.92
C ARG A 2 33.14 -27.72 -16.16
N ALA A 3 32.36 -26.90 -16.86
CA ALA A 3 31.49 -25.92 -16.25
C ALA A 3 30.27 -26.61 -15.66
N ILE A 4 30.01 -26.33 -14.38
CA ILE A 4 28.97 -26.89 -13.54
C ILE A 4 27.69 -26.11 -13.86
N SER A 5 26.93 -26.57 -14.86
CA SER A 5 25.74 -25.84 -15.34
C SER A 5 24.55 -25.86 -14.37
N GLY A 6 24.58 -26.72 -13.34
CA GLY A 6 23.50 -26.86 -12.36
C GLY A 6 23.62 -26.01 -11.09
N GLU A 7 24.83 -25.54 -10.74
CA GLU A 7 25.10 -24.92 -9.43
C GLU A 7 24.73 -23.42 -9.39
N LEU A 8 24.77 -22.74 -10.53
CA LEU A 8 24.42 -21.32 -10.67
C LEU A 8 22.91 -21.04 -10.45
N VAL A 9 22.03 -22.02 -10.68
CA VAL A 9 20.57 -21.86 -10.54
C VAL A 9 20.15 -21.67 -9.08
N LEU A 10 20.92 -22.18 -8.12
CA LEU A 10 20.63 -21.99 -6.68
C LEU A 10 21.01 -20.60 -6.16
N LEU A 11 21.89 -19.89 -6.86
CA LEU A 11 22.30 -18.53 -6.49
C LEU A 11 21.33 -17.46 -7.01
N GLN A 12 20.54 -17.78 -8.05
CA GLN A 12 19.54 -16.89 -8.65
C GLN A 12 18.32 -17.70 -9.13
N PRO A 13 17.43 -18.12 -8.22
CA PRO A 13 16.25 -18.87 -8.60
C PRO A 13 15.36 -18.03 -9.53
N PRO A 14 14.83 -18.60 -10.64
CA PRO A 14 13.91 -17.88 -11.50
C PRO A 14 12.63 -17.57 -10.73
N ARG A 15 12.10 -16.35 -10.89
CA ARG A 15 10.82 -15.97 -10.29
C ARG A 15 9.71 -16.87 -10.85
N PRO A 16 8.92 -17.56 -10.00
CA PRO A 16 7.81 -18.38 -10.49
C PRO A 16 6.79 -17.54 -11.28
N THR A 17 6.17 -18.12 -12.30
CA THR A 17 5.21 -17.44 -13.19
C THR A 17 3.98 -16.90 -12.45
N HIS A 18 3.58 -17.58 -11.38
CA HIS A 18 2.46 -17.17 -10.51
C HIS A 18 2.88 -16.15 -9.44
N TRP A 19 4.18 -15.86 -9.28
CA TRP A 19 4.68 -14.97 -8.25
C TRP A 19 4.66 -13.53 -8.75
N GLY A 20 3.77 -12.73 -8.18
CA GLY A 20 3.59 -11.32 -8.51
C GLY A 20 3.10 -10.56 -7.30
N GLY A 21 2.52 -9.38 -7.52
CA GLY A 21 1.96 -8.56 -6.46
C GLY A 21 0.72 -7.83 -6.94
N TYR A 22 -0.08 -7.41 -5.99
CA TYR A 22 -1.22 -6.54 -6.22
C TYR A 22 -0.89 -5.13 -5.75
N ARG A 23 -1.40 -4.12 -6.47
CA ARG A 23 -1.39 -2.74 -6.01
C ARG A 23 -2.78 -2.36 -5.55
N LEU A 24 -2.92 -2.04 -4.27
CA LEU A 24 -4.11 -1.38 -3.76
C LEU A 24 -4.06 0.10 -4.16
N LYS A 25 -5.06 0.57 -4.91
CA LYS A 25 -5.25 1.99 -5.21
C LYS A 25 -6.33 2.53 -4.26
N PRO A 26 -5.96 3.23 -3.18
CA PRO A 26 -6.93 3.71 -2.22
C PRO A 26 -7.67 4.92 -2.77
N ASP A 27 -8.95 4.99 -2.44
CA ASP A 27 -9.80 6.17 -2.52
C ASP A 27 -10.02 6.81 -1.13
N ASN A 28 -9.51 6.16 -0.08
CA ASN A 28 -9.68 6.56 1.31
C ASN A 28 -8.44 6.24 2.16
N TRP A 29 -8.04 7.20 2.99
CA TRP A 29 -7.08 7.00 4.08
C TRP A 29 -7.68 7.50 5.39
N GLN A 30 -7.52 6.74 6.46
CA GLN A 30 -7.90 7.18 7.80
C GLN A 30 -6.74 6.95 8.75
N PHE A 31 -6.32 8.00 9.44
CA PHE A 31 -5.34 7.90 10.51
C PHE A 31 -6.08 7.95 11.85
N TRP A 32 -5.60 7.16 12.81
CA TRP A 32 -6.14 7.11 14.16
C TRP A 32 -5.04 7.47 15.14
N GLN A 33 -5.28 8.48 15.96
CA GLN A 33 -4.38 8.85 17.04
C GLN A 33 -5.11 8.80 18.39
N GLY A 34 -4.54 8.02 19.30
CA GLY A 34 -5.01 7.87 20.68
C GLY A 34 -4.91 9.16 21.49
N ARG A 35 -5.90 9.44 22.34
CA ARG A 35 -5.89 10.53 23.34
C ARG A 35 -6.35 9.98 24.69
N LYS A 36 -5.83 10.56 25.78
CA LYS A 36 -6.17 10.14 27.16
C LYS A 36 -7.66 10.32 27.48
N SER A 37 -8.29 11.35 26.92
CA SER A 37 -9.72 11.66 27.11
C SER A 37 -10.67 10.70 26.39
N ARG A 38 -10.16 9.69 25.67
CA ARG A 38 -10.92 8.80 24.76
C ARG A 38 -11.53 9.50 23.54
N LEU A 39 -11.29 10.80 23.37
CA LEU A 39 -11.64 11.54 22.17
C LEU A 39 -10.48 11.46 21.16
N HIS A 40 -10.43 10.35 20.42
CA HIS A 40 -9.43 10.09 19.38
C HIS A 40 -9.46 11.12 18.24
N ASP A 41 -8.27 11.45 17.71
CA ASP A 41 -8.18 12.19 16.46
C ASP A 41 -8.34 11.21 15.28
N ARG A 42 -9.26 11.54 14.38
CA ARG A 42 -9.58 10.72 13.21
C ARG A 42 -9.60 11.55 11.92
N PRO A 43 -8.45 12.06 11.44
CA PRO A 43 -8.38 12.66 10.11
C PRO A 43 -8.57 11.59 9.03
N ARG A 44 -9.45 11.90 8.06
CA ARG A 44 -9.75 11.07 6.90
C ARG A 44 -9.45 11.84 5.62
N TYR A 45 -8.64 11.25 4.74
CA TYR A 45 -8.47 11.71 3.37
C TYR A 45 -9.38 10.88 2.46
N ARG A 46 -10.17 11.54 1.61
CA ARG A 46 -11.03 10.89 0.61
C ARG A 46 -10.74 11.48 -0.76
N LEU A 47 -10.63 10.63 -1.77
CA LEU A 47 -10.48 11.08 -3.15
C LEU A 47 -11.78 11.75 -3.61
N ALA A 48 -11.69 12.96 -4.19
CA ALA A 48 -12.85 13.66 -4.72
C ALA A 48 -13.43 12.92 -5.95
N ALA A 49 -14.76 12.99 -6.12
CA ALA A 49 -15.41 12.49 -7.33
C ALA A 49 -15.01 13.35 -8.55
N ALA A 50 -14.92 12.71 -9.71
CA ALA A 50 -14.15 13.16 -10.87
C ALA A 50 -14.46 14.58 -11.38
N GLY A 51 -13.41 15.40 -11.42
CA GLY A 51 -13.14 16.45 -12.40
C GLY A 51 -11.73 16.20 -12.99
N SER A 52 -11.20 17.14 -13.80
CA SER A 52 -9.92 17.01 -14.51
C SER A 52 -8.68 16.80 -13.61
N ASP A 53 -8.81 17.01 -12.29
CA ASP A 53 -7.78 16.68 -11.31
C ASP A 53 -8.44 16.13 -10.01
N PRO A 54 -8.38 14.82 -9.74
CA PRO A 54 -8.98 14.24 -8.53
C PRO A 54 -8.12 14.58 -7.31
N GLY A 55 -8.44 15.70 -6.65
CA GLY A 55 -7.82 16.11 -5.39
C GLY A 55 -8.23 15.25 -4.19
N TRP A 56 -7.44 15.30 -3.12
CA TRP A 56 -7.77 14.70 -1.83
C TRP A 56 -8.51 15.70 -0.93
N VAL A 57 -9.64 15.27 -0.37
CA VAL A 57 -10.41 16.03 0.63
C VAL A 57 -10.05 15.53 2.02
N LEU A 58 -9.64 16.43 2.92
CA LEU A 58 -9.38 16.14 4.32
C LEU A 58 -10.60 16.48 5.19
N GLU A 59 -11.04 15.52 6.00
CA GLU A 59 -12.19 15.63 6.89
C GLU A 59 -11.81 15.11 8.29
N ARG A 60 -12.41 15.66 9.34
CA ARG A 60 -12.26 15.14 10.72
C ARG A 60 -13.51 14.35 11.09
N LEU A 61 -13.33 13.12 11.58
CA LEU A 61 -14.43 12.30 12.09
C LEU A 61 -14.52 12.41 13.62
N ALA A 62 -15.73 12.20 14.14
CA ALA A 62 -15.93 12.03 15.57
C ALA A 62 -15.25 10.74 16.07
N PRO A 63 -14.60 10.76 17.24
CA PRO A 63 -14.04 9.57 17.88
C PRO A 63 -15.08 8.53 18.29
#